data_AF-A0A4D9CW14-F1
#
_entry.id   AF-A0A4D9CW14-F1
#
_cell.length_a   1.000
_cell.length_b   1.000
_cell.length_c   1.000
_cell.angle_alpha   90.00
_cell.angle_beta   90.00
_cell.angle_gamma   90.00
#
_symmetry.space_group_name_H-M   'P 1'
#
loop_
_entity.id
_entity.type
_entity.pdbx_description
1 polymer ?
#
loop_
_entity_poly.entity_id
_entity_poly.type
_entity_poly.pdbx_seq_one_letter_code
_entity_poly.pdbx_strand_id
1 'polypeptide(L)'
;MTGTYRYDIVAERCRDSSFHSSQFLLPSADSHSVFAPLHADVGPVPPSNRDFLINGWRWHSRSVLRDVRRFQEVATRERQEVLRGVEGSSRLPACYDFFWSFSWVALLKIENQIFYPFLRKTLPSDLRPLLQDLERQGEEVTTLGLRLGQVVGRFRDPSSPPSAPPSPPSSSSLPSSSRLARLDEALSLAGKMEVKVKGMIDTQDSMLVPVVAAYLSQKEQKKFNNKVISSLGIFKSRVHLVSMAEAVRGDATEETKFKNQIPGIAQAFLPRWREKLYRPLAVCLE
;
A
#
# COMPACT_ATOMS: atom_id res chain seq x y z
N MET A 1 -5.01 4.28 -28.40
CA MET A 1 -5.88 3.44 -27.54
C MET A 1 -5.56 3.74 -26.08
N THR A 2 -6.12 4.83 -25.56
CA THR A 2 -6.03 5.24 -24.15
C THR A 2 -7.30 4.74 -23.44
N GLY A 3 -7.26 3.50 -22.96
CA GLY A 3 -8.36 2.92 -22.19
C GLY A 3 -8.41 3.56 -20.81
N THR A 4 -9.43 4.37 -20.55
CA THR A 4 -9.82 4.83 -19.22
C THR A 4 -10.27 3.61 -18.41
N TYR A 5 -9.40 3.10 -17.54
CA TYR A 5 -9.73 2.04 -16.61
C TYR A 5 -10.65 2.59 -15.52
N ARG A 6 -11.97 2.35 -15.64
CA ARG A 6 -12.95 2.57 -14.57
C ARG A 6 -12.71 1.53 -13.46
N TYR A 7 -12.30 2.00 -12.28
CA TYR A 7 -12.15 1.19 -11.07
C TYR A 7 -13.46 1.19 -10.28
N ASP A 8 -14.53 0.64 -10.84
CA ASP A 8 -15.84 0.57 -10.16
C ASP A 8 -15.95 -0.59 -9.13
N ILE A 9 -14.96 -1.47 -9.06
CA ILE A 9 -15.05 -2.74 -8.29
C ILE A 9 -14.83 -2.56 -6.77
N VAL A 10 -14.24 -1.45 -6.31
CA VAL A 10 -14.05 -1.22 -4.85
C VAL A 10 -15.26 -0.53 -4.21
N ALA A 11 -16.08 0.19 -4.99
CA ALA A 11 -17.26 0.88 -4.47
C ALA A 11 -18.42 -0.08 -4.15
N GLU A 12 -18.57 -1.18 -4.87
CA GLU A 12 -19.68 -2.12 -4.68
C GLU A 12 -19.58 -2.95 -3.40
N ARG A 13 -18.38 -3.20 -2.87
CA ARG A 13 -18.22 -3.97 -1.62
C ARG A 13 -18.27 -3.13 -0.34
N CYS A 14 -18.20 -1.80 -0.46
CA CYS A 14 -18.32 -0.89 0.68
C CYS A 14 -19.73 -0.29 0.85
N ARG A 15 -20.70 -0.62 -0.03
CA ARG A 15 -22.06 -0.08 0.05
C ARG A 15 -23.05 -0.90 0.88
N ASP A 16 -22.75 -2.16 1.20
CA ASP A 16 -23.70 -3.06 1.88
C ASP A 16 -23.50 -3.20 3.40
N SER A 17 -22.59 -2.43 4.00
CA SER A 17 -22.47 -2.34 5.45
C SER A 17 -23.15 -1.06 5.95
N SER A 18 -24.42 -1.17 6.31
CA SER A 18 -25.13 -0.18 7.12
C SER A 18 -24.39 0.01 8.45
N PHE A 19 -23.48 0.98 8.48
CA PHE A 19 -22.69 1.33 9.65
C PHE A 19 -23.53 2.20 10.59
N HIS A 20 -23.97 1.63 11.72
CA HIS A 20 -24.37 2.44 12.85
C HIS A 20 -23.14 3.15 13.41
N SER A 21 -23.12 4.47 13.25
CA SER A 21 -22.10 5.37 13.78
C SER A 21 -22.22 5.48 15.29
N SER A 22 -21.77 4.45 16.02
CA SER A 22 -21.50 4.56 17.45
C SER A 22 -20.22 5.37 17.64
N GLN A 23 -20.28 6.39 18.49
CA GLN A 23 -19.11 7.17 18.89
C GLN A 23 -18.08 6.25 19.57
N PHE A 24 -17.01 5.91 18.86
CA PHE A 24 -15.89 5.16 19.42
C PHE A 24 -14.92 6.12 20.12
N LEU A 25 -14.85 6.00 21.44
CA LEU A 25 -13.72 6.47 22.23
C LEU A 25 -12.48 5.71 21.76
N LEU A 26 -11.47 6.44 21.28
CA LEU A 26 -10.18 5.87 20.91
C LEU A 26 -9.51 5.28 22.16
N PRO A 27 -9.17 3.98 22.20
CA PRO A 27 -8.40 3.43 23.30
C PRO A 27 -6.99 4.02 23.30
N SER A 28 -6.48 4.30 24.50
CA SER A 28 -5.11 4.75 24.75
C SER A 28 -4.07 3.80 24.16
N ALA A 29 -2.92 4.34 23.76
CA ALA A 29 -1.85 3.67 23.01
C ALA A 29 -1.05 2.59 23.78
N ASP A 30 -1.49 2.18 24.97
CA ASP A 30 -0.79 1.22 25.84
C ASP A 30 -1.38 -0.20 25.76
N SER A 31 -1.74 -0.65 24.55
CA SER A 31 -2.06 -2.07 24.32
C SER A 31 -0.81 -2.81 23.90
N HIS A 32 0.07 -3.09 24.87
CA HIS A 32 1.09 -4.11 24.70
C HIS A 32 0.39 -5.42 24.31
N SER A 33 0.64 -5.83 23.06
CA SER A 33 0.22 -7.06 22.40
C SER A 33 0.04 -8.23 23.38
N VAL A 34 -1.21 -8.65 23.59
CA VAL A 34 -1.64 -9.79 24.44
C VAL A 34 -1.30 -11.14 23.79
N PHE A 35 -0.53 -11.15 22.71
CA PHE A 35 -0.06 -12.40 22.13
C PHE A 35 1.13 -12.89 22.95
N ALA A 36 0.87 -13.86 23.84
CA ALA A 36 1.91 -14.73 24.39
C ALA A 36 2.88 -15.12 23.26
N PRO A 37 4.21 -15.14 23.49
CA PRO A 37 5.19 -15.32 22.44
C PRO A 37 4.81 -16.52 21.58
N LEU A 38 4.31 -16.24 20.38
CA LEU A 38 3.93 -17.27 19.43
C LEU A 38 5.21 -18.03 19.12
N HIS A 39 5.34 -19.21 19.70
CA HIS A 39 6.58 -19.98 19.65
C HIS A 39 6.82 -20.46 18.22
N ALA A 40 7.49 -19.64 17.41
CA ALA A 40 8.03 -20.05 16.12
C ALA A 40 8.92 -21.29 16.28
N ASP A 41 9.46 -21.54 17.48
CA ASP A 41 10.23 -22.73 17.84
C ASP A 41 9.47 -24.05 17.69
N VAL A 42 8.15 -24.04 17.88
CA VAL A 42 7.32 -25.27 17.91
C VAL A 42 6.79 -25.69 16.53
N GLY A 43 7.07 -24.91 15.48
CA GLY A 43 6.56 -25.21 14.14
C GLY A 43 7.12 -26.52 13.54
N PRO A 44 6.33 -27.24 12.71
CA PRO A 44 6.68 -28.53 12.13
C PRO A 44 7.86 -28.50 11.15
N VAL A 45 8.24 -27.32 10.63
CA VAL A 45 9.40 -27.17 9.76
C VAL A 45 10.67 -27.10 10.61
N PRO A 46 11.69 -27.95 10.35
CA PRO A 46 12.97 -27.90 11.08
C PRO A 46 13.64 -26.53 10.95
N PRO A 47 14.30 -26.00 12.00
CA PRO A 47 14.92 -24.67 12.00
C PRO A 47 15.84 -24.40 10.79
N SER A 48 16.61 -25.40 10.34
CA SER A 48 17.49 -25.31 9.18
C SER A 48 16.77 -25.06 7.85
N ASN A 49 15.45 -25.25 7.80
CA ASN A 49 14.63 -25.12 6.59
C ASN A 49 13.59 -23.98 6.71
N ARG A 50 13.66 -23.14 7.75
CA ARG A 50 12.71 -22.04 8.01
C ARG A 50 13.02 -20.77 7.22
N ASP A 51 13.38 -20.91 5.94
CA ASP A 51 13.50 -19.76 5.06
C ASP A 51 12.12 -19.21 4.69
N PHE A 52 11.95 -17.90 4.83
CA PHE A 52 10.76 -17.21 4.34
C PHE A 52 10.93 -16.79 2.88
N LEU A 53 10.04 -17.29 2.01
CA LEU A 53 10.11 -17.12 0.56
C LEU A 53 8.96 -16.27 -0.01
N ILE A 54 7.97 -15.86 0.78
CA ILE A 54 6.83 -15.05 0.32
C ILE A 54 7.19 -13.54 0.33
N ASN A 55 8.39 -13.20 -0.14
CA ASN A 55 8.91 -11.82 -0.02
C ASN A 55 8.22 -10.84 -0.97
N GLY A 56 7.63 -11.29 -2.08
CA GLY A 56 6.87 -10.42 -2.98
C GLY A 56 5.71 -9.69 -2.29
N TRP A 57 4.97 -10.37 -1.41
CA TRP A 57 3.92 -9.75 -0.60
C TRP A 57 4.52 -8.73 0.38
N ARG A 58 5.60 -9.09 1.09
CA ARG A 58 6.29 -8.22 2.04
C ARG A 58 6.86 -6.95 1.38
N TRP A 59 7.47 -7.07 0.20
CA TRP A 59 7.95 -5.92 -0.57
C TRP A 59 6.81 -5.05 -1.12
N HIS A 60 5.62 -5.62 -1.32
CA HIS A 60 4.44 -4.84 -1.70
C HIS A 60 3.96 -3.96 -0.54
N SER A 61 3.89 -4.48 0.69
CA SER A 61 3.59 -3.68 1.89
C SER A 61 4.60 -2.53 2.04
N ARG A 62 5.90 -2.81 1.86
CA ARG A 62 6.95 -1.76 1.85
C ARG A 62 6.77 -0.74 0.73
N SER A 63 6.27 -1.15 -0.44
CA SER A 63 5.95 -0.23 -1.53
C SER A 63 4.85 0.74 -1.15
N VAL A 64 3.78 0.27 -0.50
CA VAL A 64 2.71 1.12 0.04
C VAL A 64 3.30 2.16 0.99
N LEU A 65 4.12 1.73 1.96
CA LEU A 65 4.73 2.66 2.93
C LEU A 65 5.55 3.74 2.23
N ARG A 66 6.36 3.37 1.24
CA ARG A 66 7.14 4.31 0.44
C ARG A 66 6.23 5.30 -0.31
N ASP A 67 5.15 4.83 -0.93
CA ASP A 67 4.30 5.70 -1.74
C ASP A 67 3.49 6.67 -0.87
N VAL A 68 3.09 6.27 0.34
CA VAL A 68 2.51 7.18 1.34
C VAL A 68 3.50 8.27 1.75
N ARG A 69 4.79 7.94 1.92
CA ARG A 69 5.84 8.93 2.20
C ARG A 69 6.06 9.89 1.04
N ARG A 70 6.15 9.39 -0.19
CA ARG A 70 6.28 10.24 -1.39
C ARG A 70 5.06 11.17 -1.55
N PHE A 71 3.86 10.68 -1.24
CA PHE A 71 2.67 11.53 -1.22
C PHE A 71 2.81 12.68 -0.20
N GLN A 72 3.29 12.40 1.02
CA GLN A 72 3.54 13.43 2.03
C GLN A 72 4.60 14.45 1.60
N GLU A 73 5.66 14.00 0.92
CA GLU A 73 6.69 14.89 0.37
C GLU A 73 6.07 15.86 -0.66
N VAL A 74 5.24 15.36 -1.58
CA VAL A 74 4.52 16.18 -2.55
C VAL A 74 3.58 17.17 -1.86
N ALA A 75 2.75 16.72 -0.90
CA ALA A 75 1.85 17.60 -0.16
C ALA A 75 2.60 18.67 0.65
N THR A 76 3.76 18.33 1.20
CA THR A 76 4.61 19.29 1.91
C THR A 76 5.18 20.33 0.96
N ARG A 77 5.65 19.93 -0.24
CA ARG A 77 6.12 20.87 -1.28
C ARG A 77 5.00 21.82 -1.72
N GLU A 78 3.82 21.30 -2.04
CA GLU A 78 2.67 22.15 -2.41
C GLU A 78 2.28 23.11 -1.28
N ARG A 79 2.34 22.68 -0.02
CA ARG A 79 2.10 23.55 1.14
C ARG A 79 3.10 24.70 1.21
N GLN A 80 4.38 24.44 0.96
CA GLN A 80 5.41 25.48 0.94
C GLN A 80 5.23 26.45 -0.23
N GLU A 81 4.80 25.96 -1.39
CA GLU A 81 4.45 26.80 -2.55
C GLU A 81 3.30 27.76 -2.22
N VAL A 82 2.23 27.26 -1.61
CA VAL A 82 1.08 28.10 -1.21
C VAL A 82 1.49 29.15 -0.17
N LEU A 83 2.35 28.80 0.80
CA LEU A 83 2.89 29.76 1.77
C LEU A 83 3.75 30.85 1.13
N ARG A 84 4.39 30.57 -0.01
CA ARG A 84 5.14 31.55 -0.80
C ARG A 84 4.26 32.36 -1.76
N GLY A 85 2.94 32.14 -1.75
CA GLY A 85 2.00 32.78 -2.67
C GLY A 85 2.05 32.24 -4.10
N VAL A 86 2.64 31.05 -4.31
CA VAL A 86 2.63 30.38 -5.61
C VAL A 86 1.29 29.69 -5.78
N GLU A 87 0.47 30.20 -6.72
CA GLU A 87 -0.77 29.56 -7.12
C GLU A 87 -0.51 28.57 -8.27
N GLY A 88 -1.06 27.36 -8.16
CA GLY A 88 -0.94 26.33 -9.19
C GLY A 88 -1.95 25.20 -9.01
N SER A 89 -2.21 24.45 -10.07
CA SER A 89 -3.03 23.23 -10.00
C SER A 89 -2.38 22.21 -9.06
N SER A 90 -3.17 21.62 -8.15
CA SER A 90 -2.66 20.57 -7.27
C SER A 90 -2.46 19.27 -8.05
N ARG A 91 -1.32 18.61 -7.83
CA ARG A 91 -1.07 17.26 -8.36
C ARG A 91 -1.52 16.15 -7.40
N LEU A 92 -1.92 16.51 -6.17
CA LEU A 92 -2.34 15.55 -5.14
C LEU A 92 -3.41 14.55 -5.59
N PRO A 93 -4.43 14.91 -6.40
CA PRO A 93 -5.39 13.91 -6.89
C PRO A 93 -4.75 12.79 -7.68
N ALA A 94 -3.83 13.12 -8.60
CA ALA A 94 -3.11 12.11 -9.38
C ALA A 94 -2.19 11.27 -8.49
N CYS A 95 -1.49 11.90 -7.53
CA CYS A 95 -0.66 11.20 -6.54
C CYS A 95 -1.47 10.20 -5.72
N TYR A 96 -2.62 10.64 -5.24
CA TYR A 96 -3.55 9.83 -4.46
C TYR A 96 -4.06 8.66 -5.28
N ASP A 97 -4.58 8.92 -6.47
CA ASP A 97 -5.12 7.88 -7.36
C ASP A 97 -4.08 6.80 -7.63
N PHE A 98 -2.81 7.20 -7.84
CA PHE A 98 -1.69 6.26 -8.00
C PHE A 98 -1.47 5.45 -6.72
N PHE A 99 -1.04 6.04 -5.59
CA PHE A 99 -0.66 5.22 -4.43
C PHE A 99 -1.85 4.42 -3.88
N TRP A 100 -3.06 4.97 -3.93
CA TRP A 100 -4.26 4.31 -3.43
C TRP A 100 -4.66 3.14 -4.31
N SER A 101 -4.87 3.36 -5.61
CA SER A 101 -5.39 2.34 -6.51
C SER A 101 -4.32 1.33 -6.91
N PHE A 102 -3.13 1.82 -7.23
CA PHE A 102 -2.03 0.97 -7.69
C PHE A 102 -1.35 0.23 -6.53
N SER A 103 -1.09 0.89 -5.40
CA SER A 103 -0.34 0.25 -4.30
C SER A 103 -1.28 -0.37 -3.26
N TRP A 104 -2.13 0.42 -2.60
CA TRP A 104 -2.94 -0.07 -1.48
C TRP A 104 -4.03 -1.06 -1.89
N VAL A 105 -4.90 -0.68 -2.84
CA VAL A 105 -6.01 -1.55 -3.30
C VAL A 105 -5.49 -2.84 -3.93
N ALA A 106 -4.36 -2.79 -4.64
CA ALA A 106 -3.74 -3.99 -5.19
C ALA A 106 -3.22 -4.93 -4.10
N LEU A 107 -2.61 -4.39 -3.03
CA LEU A 107 -2.20 -5.18 -1.87
C LEU A 107 -3.40 -5.85 -1.21
N LEU A 108 -4.45 -5.09 -0.87
CA LEU A 108 -5.67 -5.63 -0.26
C LEU A 108 -6.33 -6.71 -1.12
N LYS A 109 -6.30 -6.56 -2.46
CA LYS A 109 -6.83 -7.58 -3.35
C LYS A 109 -6.07 -8.90 -3.19
N ILE A 110 -4.74 -8.87 -3.16
CA ILE A 110 -3.93 -10.07 -2.95
C ILE A 110 -4.15 -10.63 -1.55
N GLU A 111 -4.20 -9.77 -0.55
CA GLU A 111 -4.40 -10.17 0.84
C GLU A 111 -5.74 -10.88 1.05
N ASN A 112 -6.84 -10.25 0.64
CA ASN A 112 -8.19 -10.74 0.86
C ASN A 112 -8.55 -11.95 -0.02
N GLN A 113 -8.05 -12.01 -1.25
CA GLN A 113 -8.42 -13.08 -2.18
C GLN A 113 -7.49 -14.29 -2.12
N ILE A 114 -6.24 -14.11 -1.69
CA ILE A 114 -5.20 -15.13 -1.85
C ILE A 114 -4.45 -15.37 -0.55
N PHE A 115 -3.85 -14.34 0.06
CA PHE A 115 -2.94 -14.51 1.19
C PHE A 115 -3.65 -14.94 2.48
N TYR A 116 -4.60 -14.17 3.00
CA TYR A 116 -5.29 -14.53 4.24
C TYR A 116 -6.11 -15.82 4.11
N PRO A 117 -6.84 -16.09 3.01
CA PRO A 117 -7.47 -17.40 2.81
C PRO A 117 -6.48 -18.57 2.82
N PHE A 118 -5.29 -18.39 2.22
CA PHE A 118 -4.23 -19.39 2.25
C PHE A 118 -3.73 -19.63 3.68
N LEU A 119 -3.36 -18.57 4.40
CA LEU A 119 -2.88 -18.67 5.78
C LEU A 119 -3.92 -19.31 6.70
N ARG A 120 -5.19 -18.92 6.58
CA ARG A 120 -6.30 -19.55 7.31
C ARG A 120 -6.46 -21.03 6.99
N LYS A 121 -6.07 -21.49 5.80
CA LYS A 121 -6.17 -22.91 5.46
C LYS A 121 -5.00 -23.71 6.02
N THR A 122 -3.82 -23.11 6.09
CA THR A 122 -2.56 -23.83 6.35
C THR A 122 -2.03 -23.65 7.76
N LEU A 123 -2.34 -22.54 8.43
CA LEU A 123 -1.86 -22.26 9.77
C LEU A 123 -2.85 -22.78 10.84
N PRO A 124 -2.34 -23.16 12.01
CA PRO A 124 -3.14 -23.48 13.19
C PRO A 124 -4.22 -22.44 13.55
N SER A 125 -5.31 -22.87 14.19
CA SER A 125 -6.46 -22.02 14.53
C SER A 125 -6.22 -21.05 15.69
N ASP A 126 -5.28 -21.34 16.57
CA ASP A 126 -4.80 -20.43 17.62
C ASP A 126 -4.14 -19.17 17.06
N LEU A 127 -3.67 -19.20 15.80
CA LEU A 127 -3.13 -18.02 15.11
C LEU A 127 -4.20 -17.11 14.48
N ARG A 128 -5.49 -17.46 14.55
CA ARG A 128 -6.56 -16.61 13.98
C ARG A 128 -6.62 -15.21 14.54
N PRO A 129 -6.45 -14.97 15.85
CA PRO A 129 -6.54 -13.61 16.36
C PRO A 129 -5.41 -12.71 15.83
N LEU A 130 -4.21 -13.25 15.55
CA LEU A 130 -3.13 -12.50 14.89
C LEU A 130 -3.53 -12.10 13.46
N LEU A 131 -4.10 -13.03 12.70
CA LEU A 131 -4.56 -12.73 11.33
C LEU A 131 -5.70 -11.70 11.33
N GLN A 132 -6.65 -11.83 12.26
CA GLN A 132 -7.75 -10.87 12.44
C GLN A 132 -7.24 -9.48 12.86
N ASP A 133 -6.22 -9.42 13.70
CA ASP A 133 -5.60 -8.15 14.08
C ASP A 133 -4.96 -7.46 12.87
N LEU A 134 -4.19 -8.19 12.05
CA LEU A 134 -3.61 -7.65 10.82
C LEU A 134 -4.68 -7.18 9.82
N GLU A 135 -5.77 -7.94 9.66
CA GLU A 135 -6.90 -7.53 8.81
C GLU A 135 -7.57 -6.25 9.34
N ARG A 136 -7.81 -6.16 10.65
CA ARG A 136 -8.32 -4.95 11.30
C ARG A 136 -7.40 -3.74 11.08
N GLN A 137 -6.09 -3.92 11.23
CA GLN A 137 -5.12 -2.86 10.93
C GLN A 137 -5.22 -2.40 9.46
N GLY A 138 -5.41 -3.34 8.52
CA GLY A 138 -5.69 -3.03 7.12
C GLY A 138 -7.00 -2.24 6.92
N GLU A 139 -8.06 -2.57 7.64
CA GLU A 139 -9.32 -1.81 7.61
C GLU A 139 -9.16 -0.38 8.14
N GLU A 140 -8.36 -0.18 9.19
CA GLU A 140 -8.03 1.15 9.73
C GLU A 140 -7.27 2.00 8.70
N VAL A 141 -6.25 1.43 8.05
CA VAL A 141 -5.52 2.08 6.94
C VAL A 141 -6.47 2.42 5.81
N THR A 142 -7.41 1.52 5.50
CA THR A 142 -8.40 1.75 4.45
C THR A 142 -9.31 2.93 4.78
N THR A 143 -9.77 3.02 6.03
CA THR A 143 -10.61 4.12 6.50
C THR A 143 -9.87 5.46 6.39
N LEU A 144 -8.61 5.50 6.80
CA LEU A 144 -7.77 6.70 6.69
C LEU A 144 -7.58 7.11 5.23
N GLY A 145 -7.26 6.17 4.35
CA GLY A 145 -7.04 6.47 2.94
C GLY A 145 -8.31 6.91 2.20
N LEU A 146 -9.49 6.37 2.53
CA LEU A 146 -10.76 6.86 1.99
C LEU A 146 -11.03 8.32 2.42
N ARG A 147 -10.79 8.65 3.69
CA ARG A 147 -10.90 10.03 4.19
C ARG A 147 -9.91 10.96 3.48
N LEU A 148 -8.66 10.50 3.29
CA LEU A 148 -7.66 11.25 2.54
C LEU A 148 -8.11 11.51 1.10
N GLY A 149 -8.73 10.52 0.44
CA GLY A 149 -9.30 10.67 -0.89
C GLY A 149 -10.42 11.72 -0.96
N GLN A 150 -11.26 11.80 0.07
CA GLN A 150 -12.30 12.84 0.16
C GLN A 150 -11.68 14.25 0.27
N VAL A 151 -10.63 14.41 1.08
CA VAL A 151 -9.91 15.69 1.22
C VAL A 151 -9.22 16.07 -0.08
N VAL A 152 -8.48 15.11 -0.66
CA VAL A 152 -7.75 15.29 -1.93
C VAL A 152 -8.70 15.56 -3.10
N GLY A 153 -9.88 14.94 -3.12
CA GLY A 153 -10.90 15.16 -4.14
C GLY A 153 -11.36 16.62 -4.24
N ARG A 154 -11.26 17.40 -3.16
CA ARG A 154 -11.59 18.84 -3.14
C ARG A 154 -10.55 19.73 -3.82
N PHE A 155 -9.42 19.17 -4.24
CA PHE A 155 -8.44 19.87 -5.08
C PHE A 155 -8.70 19.67 -6.58
N ARG A 156 -9.61 18.78 -6.96
CA ARG A 156 -10.02 18.65 -8.36
C ARG A 156 -10.82 19.88 -8.76
N ASP A 157 -10.43 20.50 -9.86
CA ASP A 157 -11.22 21.56 -10.47
C ASP A 157 -12.56 20.96 -10.94
N PRO A 158 -13.71 21.45 -10.45
CA PRO A 158 -15.01 20.94 -10.87
C PRO A 158 -15.27 21.12 -12.37
N SER A 159 -14.52 21.99 -13.04
CA SER A 159 -14.64 22.23 -14.49
C SER A 159 -13.78 21.32 -15.37
N SER A 160 -12.86 20.53 -14.78
CA SER A 160 -11.95 19.68 -15.55
C SER A 160 -12.52 18.27 -15.79
N PRO A 161 -12.77 17.86 -17.05
CA PRO A 161 -13.03 16.45 -17.37
C PRO A 161 -11.83 15.59 -16.94
N PRO A 162 -12.02 14.35 -16.47
CA PRO A 162 -10.95 13.44 -16.04
C PRO A 162 -9.94 13.03 -17.15
N SER A 163 -10.02 13.62 -18.35
CA SER A 163 -9.21 13.29 -19.51
C SER A 163 -8.74 14.52 -20.30
N ALA A 164 -9.08 15.74 -19.86
CA ALA A 164 -8.75 16.94 -20.62
C ALA A 164 -7.32 17.42 -20.33
N PRO A 165 -6.58 17.88 -21.35
CA PRO A 165 -5.33 18.61 -21.14
C PRO A 165 -5.60 19.90 -20.32
N PRO A 166 -4.60 20.40 -19.58
CA PRO A 166 -4.77 21.56 -18.71
C PRO A 166 -5.28 22.76 -19.52
N SER A 167 -6.49 23.21 -19.19
CA SER A 167 -7.06 24.44 -19.72
C SER A 167 -6.39 25.64 -19.04
N PRO A 168 -6.35 26.81 -19.70
CA PRO A 168 -5.78 28.02 -19.11
C PRO A 168 -6.47 28.38 -17.79
N PRO A 169 -5.73 28.97 -16.82
CA PRO A 169 -6.22 29.20 -15.48
C PRO A 169 -7.43 30.14 -15.50
N SER A 170 -8.59 29.59 -15.17
CA SER A 170 -9.79 30.36 -14.87
C SER A 170 -9.65 30.91 -13.46
N SER A 171 -9.84 32.22 -13.29
CA SER A 171 -9.48 33.04 -12.12
C SER A 171 -10.31 32.80 -10.85
N SER A 172 -10.91 31.63 -10.66
CA SER A 172 -11.60 31.25 -9.42
C SER A 172 -10.65 30.46 -8.52
N SER A 173 -9.56 31.09 -8.08
CA SER A 173 -8.68 30.50 -7.08
C SER A 173 -9.41 30.44 -5.74
N LEU A 174 -9.43 29.26 -5.12
CA LEU A 174 -9.88 29.12 -3.74
C LEU A 174 -9.03 30.02 -2.83
N PRO A 175 -9.61 30.63 -1.78
CA PRO A 175 -8.83 31.41 -0.83
C PRO A 175 -7.64 30.60 -0.31
N SER A 176 -6.44 31.17 -0.31
CA SER A 176 -5.20 30.49 0.08
C SER A 176 -5.29 29.86 1.48
N SER A 177 -6.04 30.47 2.39
CA SER A 177 -6.33 29.93 3.73
C SER A 177 -7.09 28.59 3.69
N SER A 178 -8.09 28.46 2.80
CA SER A 178 -8.86 27.22 2.63
C SER A 178 -8.02 26.10 2.01
N ARG A 179 -7.08 26.45 1.12
CA ARG A 179 -6.15 25.50 0.51
C ARG A 179 -5.13 24.98 1.51
N LEU A 180 -4.55 25.86 2.33
CA LEU A 180 -3.61 25.46 3.40
C LEU A 180 -4.26 24.51 4.40
N ALA A 181 -5.47 24.81 4.87
CA ALA A 181 -6.19 23.94 5.80
C ALA A 181 -6.40 22.51 5.24
N ARG A 182 -6.70 22.38 3.95
CA ARG A 182 -6.86 21.07 3.30
C ARG A 182 -5.53 20.33 3.15
N LEU A 183 -4.44 21.05 2.88
CA LEU A 183 -3.09 20.46 2.83
C LEU A 183 -2.66 19.96 4.20
N ASP A 184 -2.93 20.73 5.26
CA ASP A 184 -2.67 20.31 6.65
C ASP A 184 -3.48 19.06 7.03
N GLU A 185 -4.76 19.01 6.64
CA GLU A 185 -5.61 17.82 6.85
C GLU A 185 -5.09 16.61 6.07
N ALA A 186 -4.73 16.79 4.80
CA ALA A 186 -4.18 15.72 3.96
C ALA A 186 -2.87 15.17 4.52
N LEU A 187 -1.95 16.04 4.97
CA LEU A 187 -0.71 15.66 5.62
C LEU A 187 -0.97 14.90 6.93
N SER A 188 -1.91 15.38 7.75
CA SER A 188 -2.29 14.70 9.00
C SER A 188 -2.81 13.28 8.74
N LEU A 189 -3.69 13.10 7.76
CA LEU A 189 -4.24 11.80 7.40
C LEU A 189 -3.17 10.87 6.80
N ALA A 190 -2.33 11.37 5.91
CA ALA A 190 -1.24 10.61 5.31
C ALA A 190 -0.19 10.18 6.36
N GLY A 191 0.14 11.05 7.32
CA GLY A 191 1.03 10.71 8.43
C GLY A 191 0.44 9.62 9.34
N LYS A 192 -0.86 9.67 9.65
CA LYS A 192 -1.54 8.58 10.39
C LYS A 192 -1.52 7.28 9.60
N MET A 193 -1.73 7.36 8.29
CA MET A 193 -1.66 6.20 7.40
C MET A 193 -0.26 5.60 7.38
N GLU A 194 0.80 6.42 7.30
CA GLU A 194 2.18 5.96 7.36
C GLU A 194 2.45 5.19 8.66
N VAL A 195 2.11 5.77 9.81
CA VAL A 195 2.33 5.14 11.12
C VAL A 195 1.64 3.78 11.19
N LYS A 196 0.40 3.69 10.70
CA LYS A 196 -0.37 2.44 10.70
C LYS A 196 0.19 1.40 9.74
N VAL A 197 0.52 1.78 8.50
CA VAL A 197 1.15 0.86 7.53
C VAL A 197 2.51 0.38 8.06
N LYS A 198 3.30 1.26 8.68
CA LYS A 198 4.56 0.87 9.30
C LYS A 198 4.35 -0.12 10.45
N GLY A 199 3.43 0.16 11.37
CA GLY A 199 3.11 -0.74 12.47
C GLY A 199 2.66 -2.12 11.97
N MET A 200 1.81 -2.15 10.93
CA MET A 200 1.39 -3.38 10.28
C MET A 200 2.58 -4.17 9.71
N ILE A 201 3.50 -3.50 9.00
CA ILE A 201 4.72 -4.14 8.49
C ILE A 201 5.60 -4.67 9.63
N ASP A 202 5.74 -3.91 10.72
CA ASP A 202 6.54 -4.34 11.87
C ASP A 202 5.91 -5.60 12.52
N THR A 203 4.59 -5.67 12.67
CA THR A 203 3.88 -6.88 13.15
C THR A 203 4.03 -8.05 12.17
N GLN A 204 3.93 -7.79 10.87
CA GLN A 204 4.13 -8.81 9.83
C GLN A 204 5.55 -9.39 9.92
N ASP A 205 6.57 -8.55 10.00
CA ASP A 205 7.98 -8.95 10.02
C ASP A 205 8.37 -9.65 11.33
N SER A 206 7.89 -9.17 12.48
CA SER A 206 8.26 -9.69 13.80
C SER A 206 7.46 -10.92 14.24
N MET A 207 6.20 -11.03 13.81
CA MET A 207 5.30 -12.11 14.27
C MET A 207 4.92 -13.05 13.14
N LEU A 208 4.36 -12.53 12.04
CA LEU A 208 3.79 -13.39 11.01
C LEU A 208 4.85 -14.12 10.18
N VAL A 209 5.92 -13.44 9.79
CA VAL A 209 7.00 -14.01 8.96
C VAL A 209 7.66 -15.23 9.65
N PRO A 210 8.09 -15.16 10.93
CA PRO A 210 8.63 -16.32 11.63
C PRO A 210 7.64 -17.48 11.73
N VAL A 211 6.37 -17.20 12.01
CA VAL A 211 5.31 -18.21 12.09
C VAL A 211 5.12 -18.90 10.74
N VAL A 212 5.01 -18.15 9.65
CA VAL A 212 4.87 -18.71 8.31
C VAL A 212 6.06 -19.61 7.96
N ALA A 213 7.28 -19.17 8.29
CA ALA A 213 8.49 -19.95 8.04
C ALA A 213 8.56 -21.24 8.88
N ALA A 214 8.05 -21.21 10.11
CA ALA A 214 8.02 -22.36 11.01
C ALA A 214 6.93 -23.39 10.66
N TYR A 215 5.85 -22.97 10.00
CA TYR A 215 4.70 -23.83 9.70
C TYR A 215 4.60 -24.25 8.24
N LEU A 216 5.13 -23.48 7.29
CA LEU A 216 5.01 -23.76 5.86
C LEU A 216 6.34 -24.15 5.24
N SER A 217 6.36 -25.31 4.58
CA SER A 217 7.53 -25.75 3.84
C SER A 217 7.86 -24.77 2.70
N GLN A 218 9.14 -24.69 2.32
CA GLN A 218 9.57 -23.90 1.17
C GLN A 218 8.81 -24.26 -0.12
N LYS A 219 8.41 -25.53 -0.28
CA LYS A 219 7.61 -26.01 -1.41
C LYS A 219 6.23 -25.35 -1.45
N GLU A 220 5.56 -25.24 -0.30
CA GLU A 220 4.25 -24.59 -0.18
C GLU A 220 4.35 -23.08 -0.41
N GLN A 221 5.36 -22.44 0.16
CA GLN A 221 5.61 -21.01 -0.04
C GLN A 221 5.88 -20.69 -1.53
N LYS A 222 6.68 -21.53 -2.23
CA LYS A 222 6.90 -21.40 -3.69
C LYS A 222 5.61 -21.60 -4.49
N LYS A 223 4.78 -22.59 -4.11
CA LYS A 223 3.47 -22.81 -4.74
C LYS A 223 2.55 -21.60 -4.57
N PHE A 224 2.56 -20.99 -3.38
CA PHE A 224 1.84 -19.76 -3.11
C PHE A 224 2.31 -18.61 -4.02
N ASN A 225 3.63 -18.38 -4.13
CA ASN A 225 4.18 -17.34 -5.00
C ASN A 225 3.75 -17.51 -6.47
N ASN A 226 3.77 -18.74 -6.99
CA ASN A 226 3.31 -19.02 -8.34
C ASN A 226 1.83 -18.67 -8.54
N LYS A 227 0.99 -18.91 -7.51
CA LYS A 227 -0.43 -18.52 -7.52
C LYS A 227 -0.63 -17.01 -7.51
N VAL A 228 0.19 -16.27 -6.77
CA VAL A 228 0.13 -14.79 -6.77
C VAL A 228 0.55 -14.25 -8.13
N ILE A 229 1.65 -14.74 -8.71
CA ILE A 229 2.13 -14.29 -10.02
C ILE A 229 1.07 -14.54 -11.11
N SER A 230 0.42 -15.70 -11.11
CA SER A 230 -0.64 -16.00 -12.08
C SER A 230 -1.87 -15.10 -11.91
N SER A 231 -2.22 -14.75 -10.67
CA SER A 231 -3.36 -13.85 -10.37
C SER A 231 -3.16 -12.38 -10.77
N LEU A 232 -1.91 -11.88 -10.71
CA LEU A 232 -1.60 -10.48 -11.05
C LEU A 232 -1.64 -10.24 -12.57
N GLY A 233 -1.33 -11.28 -13.36
CA GLY A 233 -1.15 -11.17 -14.80
C GLY A 233 0.18 -10.52 -15.18
N ILE A 234 0.66 -10.83 -16.39
CA ILE A 234 2.02 -10.53 -16.85
C ILE A 234 2.30 -9.01 -16.90
N PHE A 235 1.32 -8.20 -17.28
CA PHE A 235 1.55 -6.75 -17.43
C PHE A 235 1.61 -6.03 -16.09
N LYS A 236 0.69 -6.32 -15.16
CA LYS A 236 0.66 -5.68 -13.85
C LYS A 236 1.83 -6.11 -12.99
N SER A 237 2.25 -7.38 -13.09
CA SER A 237 3.40 -7.89 -12.33
C SER A 237 4.70 -7.13 -12.62
N ARG A 238 4.91 -6.63 -13.85
CA ARG A 238 6.09 -5.81 -14.19
C ARG A 238 6.14 -4.49 -13.43
N VAL A 239 5.01 -3.78 -13.37
CA VAL A 239 4.92 -2.48 -12.68
C VAL A 239 5.07 -2.68 -11.18
N HIS A 240 4.42 -3.69 -10.61
CA HIS A 240 4.60 -4.03 -9.19
C HIS A 240 6.03 -4.46 -8.87
N LEU A 241 6.71 -5.19 -9.76
CA LEU A 241 8.08 -5.62 -9.51
C LEU A 241 9.06 -4.43 -9.48
N VAL A 242 8.87 -3.43 -10.35
CA VAL A 242 9.63 -2.17 -10.26
C VAL A 242 9.35 -1.46 -8.95
N SER A 243 8.07 -1.37 -8.56
CA SER A 243 7.70 -0.79 -7.28
C SER A 243 8.37 -1.50 -6.11
N MET A 244 8.35 -2.84 -6.07
CA MET A 244 8.99 -3.63 -5.02
C MET A 244 10.51 -3.40 -5.00
N ALA A 245 11.17 -3.39 -6.16
CA ALA A 245 12.60 -3.12 -6.28
C ALA A 245 12.99 -1.74 -5.73
N GLU A 246 12.16 -0.73 -5.97
CA GLU A 246 12.36 0.61 -5.42
C GLU A 246 12.10 0.68 -3.91
N ALA A 247 11.18 -0.15 -3.38
CA ALA A 247 10.81 -0.14 -1.97
C ALA A 247 11.86 -0.79 -1.06
N VAL A 248 12.66 -1.70 -1.62
CA VAL A 248 13.78 -2.33 -0.90
C VAL A 248 15.11 -1.61 -1.08
N ARG A 249 15.16 -0.57 -1.91
CA ARG A 249 16.39 0.16 -2.20
C ARG A 249 16.95 0.82 -0.93
N GLY A 250 18.24 0.63 -0.68
CA GLY A 250 18.93 1.15 0.50
C GLY A 250 18.93 0.18 1.70
N ASP A 251 18.20 -0.93 1.62
CA ASP A 251 18.25 -2.03 2.59
C ASP A 251 19.06 -3.19 1.97
N ALA A 252 20.35 -3.28 2.29
CA ALA A 252 21.27 -4.24 1.67
C ALA A 252 20.81 -5.71 1.82
N THR A 253 20.18 -6.03 2.95
CA THR A 253 19.65 -7.37 3.21
C THR A 253 18.47 -7.67 2.29
N GLU A 254 17.53 -6.73 2.17
CA GLU A 254 16.36 -6.92 1.31
C GLU A 254 16.70 -6.84 -0.18
N GLU A 255 17.64 -5.98 -0.58
CA GLU A 255 18.14 -5.95 -1.96
C GLU A 255 18.78 -7.29 -2.35
N THR A 256 19.55 -7.90 -1.44
CA THR A 256 20.16 -9.21 -1.67
C THR A 256 19.08 -10.29 -1.83
N LYS A 257 18.07 -10.32 -0.95
CA LYS A 257 16.93 -11.23 -1.08
C LYS A 257 16.17 -11.02 -2.40
N PHE A 258 15.97 -9.77 -2.79
CA PHE A 258 15.32 -9.41 -4.04
C PHE A 258 16.08 -9.95 -5.26
N LYS A 259 17.40 -9.71 -5.33
CA LYS A 259 18.25 -10.23 -6.40
C LYS A 259 18.28 -11.76 -6.46
N ASN A 260 18.23 -12.43 -5.30
CA ASN A 260 18.29 -13.88 -5.25
C ASN A 260 16.96 -14.57 -5.62
N GLN A 261 15.82 -13.93 -5.34
CA GLN A 261 14.50 -14.55 -5.55
C GLN A 261 13.84 -14.16 -6.87
N ILE A 262 14.19 -13.01 -7.45
CA ILE A 262 13.64 -12.58 -8.73
C ILE A 262 14.44 -13.18 -9.88
N PRO A 263 13.81 -13.77 -10.93
CA PRO A 263 14.53 -14.30 -12.08
C PRO A 263 15.43 -13.25 -12.73
N GLY A 264 16.68 -13.62 -13.07
CA GLY A 264 17.67 -12.69 -13.64
C GLY A 264 17.18 -11.96 -14.91
N ILE A 265 16.38 -12.63 -15.74
CA ILE A 265 15.75 -12.01 -16.91
C ILE A 265 14.83 -10.85 -16.52
N ALA A 266 14.01 -11.00 -15.47
CA ALA A 266 13.13 -9.94 -14.99
C ALA A 266 13.95 -8.79 -14.40
N GLN A 267 15.04 -9.09 -13.68
CA GLN A 267 15.96 -8.08 -13.15
C GLN A 267 16.57 -7.23 -14.27
N ALA A 268 17.03 -7.86 -15.36
CA ALA A 268 17.60 -7.16 -16.51
C ALA A 268 16.61 -6.18 -17.18
N PHE A 269 15.30 -6.47 -17.10
CA PHE A 269 14.26 -5.58 -17.65
C PHE A 269 13.79 -4.49 -16.68
N LEU A 270 14.14 -4.52 -15.39
CA LEU A 270 13.70 -3.53 -14.42
C LEU A 270 13.96 -2.08 -14.84
N PRO A 271 15.14 -1.70 -15.37
CA PRO A 271 15.38 -0.32 -15.80
C PRO A 271 14.41 0.11 -16.92
N ARG A 272 14.16 -0.78 -17.90
CA ARG A 272 13.25 -0.50 -19.01
C ARG A 272 11.80 -0.44 -18.56
N TRP A 273 11.36 -1.34 -17.67
CA TRP A 273 10.02 -1.32 -17.10
C TRP A 273 9.82 -0.10 -16.21
N ARG A 274 10.85 0.34 -15.49
CA ARG A 274 10.82 1.57 -14.71
C ARG A 274 10.51 2.75 -15.62
N GLU A 275 11.31 2.94 -16.67
CA GLU A 275 11.17 4.11 -17.54
C GLU A 275 9.89 4.08 -18.38
N LYS A 276 9.51 2.91 -18.93
CA LYS A 276 8.41 2.81 -19.89
C LYS A 276 7.04 2.52 -19.28
N LEU A 277 6.98 1.91 -18.10
CA LEU A 277 5.72 1.45 -17.50
C LEU A 277 5.45 2.12 -16.15
N TYR A 278 6.42 2.11 -15.25
CA TYR A 278 6.22 2.60 -13.88
C TYR A 278 6.23 4.13 -13.80
N ARG A 279 7.26 4.77 -14.35
CA ARG A 279 7.45 6.23 -14.27
C ARG A 279 6.28 7.03 -14.84
N PRO A 280 5.68 6.68 -16.00
CA PRO A 280 4.50 7.39 -16.51
C PRO A 280 3.31 7.37 -15.55
N LEU A 281 3.21 6.35 -14.70
CA LEU A 281 2.15 6.22 -13.70
C LEU A 281 2.51 6.92 -12.39
N ALA A 282 3.78 6.82 -11.98
CA ALA A 282 4.29 7.34 -10.71
C ALA A 282 4.81 8.79 -10.77
N VAL A 283 4.78 9.44 -11.93
CA VAL A 283 5.36 10.79 -12.16
C VAL A 283 4.84 11.85 -11.19
N CYS A 284 3.61 11.69 -10.72
CA CYS A 284 2.99 12.57 -9.74
C CYS A 284 3.73 12.55 -8.38
N LEU A 285 4.39 11.43 -8.05
CA LEU A 285 5.16 11.20 -6.82
C LEU A 285 6.67 11.51 -6.94
N GLU A 286 7.17 11.91 -8.12
CA GLU A 286 8.56 12.37 -8.34
C GLU A 286 8.61 13.91 -8.27
#